data_AF-A0A4R9WLI0-F1
#
_entry.id   AF-A0A4R9WLI0-F1
#
_cell.length_a   1.000
_cell.length_b   1.000
_cell.length_c   1.000
_cell.angle_alpha   90.00
_cell.angle_beta   90.00
_cell.angle_gamma   90.00
#
_symmetry.space_group_name_H-M   'P 1'
#
loop_
_entity.id
_entity.type
_entity.pdbx_description
1 polymer ?
#
loop_
_entity_poly.entity_id
_entity_poly.type
_entity_poly.pdbx_seq_one_letter_code
_entity_poly.pdbx_strand_id
1 'polypeptide(L)'
;VEIMAERIGQSFLAPGPLVGPFPSGAPAIFVGQAAALGQPAGLIGAVGEDDFGQLNIDRLRALGADVSAITSHKGHATGTAFVTYLADASRHFV
;
A
#
# COMPACT_ATOMS: atom_id res chain seq x y z
N VAL A 1 -2.26 -1.36 -1.40
CA VAL A 1 -1.38 -0.42 -2.14
C VAL A 1 -2.01 0.95 -2.21
N GLU A 2 -1.20 1.97 -2.47
CA GLU A 2 -1.67 3.33 -2.77
C GLU A 2 -1.38 3.67 -4.24
N ILE A 3 -2.34 4.34 -4.88
CA ILE A 3 -2.24 4.88 -6.24
C ILE A 3 -2.55 6.38 -6.16
N MET A 4 -1.63 7.21 -6.63
CA MET A 4 -1.70 8.67 -6.45
C MET A 4 -2.09 9.35 -7.74
N ALA A 5 -2.94 10.38 -7.67
CA ALA A 5 -3.14 11.30 -8.77
C ALA A 5 -1.86 12.09 -9.05
N GLU A 6 -1.50 12.24 -10.33
CA GLU A 6 -0.26 12.94 -10.73
C GLU A 6 -0.33 14.46 -10.46
N ARG A 7 -1.53 15.04 -10.50
CA ARG A 7 -1.74 16.49 -10.41
C ARG A 7 -2.61 16.89 -9.23
N ILE A 8 -2.28 18.02 -8.61
CA ILE A 8 -3.13 18.68 -7.61
C ILE A 8 -4.46 19.08 -8.25
N GLY A 9 -5.57 18.81 -7.55
CA GLY A 9 -6.93 19.09 -8.01
C GLY A 9 -7.48 18.08 -9.02
N GLN A 10 -6.74 16.99 -9.34
CA GLN A 10 -7.25 15.96 -10.23
C GLN A 10 -8.42 15.21 -9.60
N SER A 11 -9.56 15.22 -10.27
CA SER A 11 -10.78 14.51 -9.86
C SER A 11 -10.76 13.06 -10.34
N PHE A 12 -11.26 12.14 -9.51
CA PHE A 12 -11.48 10.75 -9.88
C PHE A 12 -12.78 10.51 -10.69
N LEU A 13 -13.57 11.56 -10.93
CA LEU A 13 -14.74 11.51 -11.82
C LEU A 13 -14.38 11.73 -13.30
N ALA A 14 -13.11 12.01 -13.60
CA ALA A 14 -12.61 12.23 -14.95
C ALA A 14 -11.31 11.43 -15.17
N PRO A 15 -11.01 11.03 -16.42
CA PRO A 15 -9.76 10.34 -16.71
C PRO A 15 -8.55 11.25 -16.42
N GLY A 16 -7.49 10.64 -15.91
CA GLY A 16 -6.23 11.31 -15.64
C GLY A 16 -5.12 10.30 -15.34
N PRO A 17 -3.85 10.72 -15.46
CA PRO A 17 -2.71 9.88 -15.13
C PRO A 17 -2.64 9.64 -13.62
N LEU A 18 -2.16 8.45 -13.29
CA LEU A 18 -2.00 7.94 -11.94
C LEU A 18 -0.60 7.37 -11.79
N VAL A 19 -0.04 7.49 -10.59
CA VAL A 19 1.31 7.04 -10.26
C VAL A 19 1.24 5.96 -9.17
N GLY A 20 1.92 4.84 -9.38
CA GLY A 20 1.93 3.70 -8.46
C GLY A 20 2.07 2.37 -9.22
N PRO A 21 1.77 1.24 -8.57
CA PRO A 21 1.35 1.10 -7.18
C PRO A 21 2.48 1.33 -6.17
N PHE A 22 2.17 1.90 -5.00
CA PHE A 22 3.10 2.01 -3.87
C PHE A 22 2.70 1.04 -2.74
N PRO A 23 3.67 0.33 -2.11
CA PRO A 23 3.44 -0.37 -0.85
C PRO A 23 2.90 0.60 0.22
N SER A 24 1.83 0.21 0.92
CA SER A 24 1.13 1.12 1.83
C SER A 24 0.36 0.33 2.91
N GLY A 25 -0.49 1.02 3.67
CA GLY A 25 -1.26 0.48 4.79
C GLY A 25 -0.57 0.76 6.12
N ALA A 26 -1.27 1.42 7.05
CA ALA A 26 -0.67 1.91 8.28
C ALA A 26 0.09 0.83 9.10
N PRO A 27 -0.45 -0.39 9.29
CA PRO A 27 0.29 -1.46 9.96
C PRO A 27 1.56 -1.90 9.20
N ALA A 28 1.48 -2.00 7.87
CA ALA A 28 2.63 -2.40 7.05
C ALA A 28 3.73 -1.33 7.06
N ILE A 29 3.37 -0.05 7.00
CA ILE A 29 4.32 1.07 7.11
C ILE A 29 5.03 1.04 8.46
N PHE A 30 4.27 0.86 9.56
CA PHE A 30 4.82 0.77 10.91
C PHE A 30 5.79 -0.42 11.07
N VAL A 31 5.34 -1.63 10.70
CA VAL A 31 6.15 -2.86 10.80
C VAL A 31 7.39 -2.77 9.91
N GLY A 32 7.25 -2.25 8.69
CA GLY A 32 8.37 -2.04 7.78
C GLY A 32 9.45 -1.14 8.39
N GLN A 33 9.06 -0.05 9.06
CA GLN A 33 10.01 0.83 9.73
C GLN A 33 10.68 0.18 10.95
N ALA A 34 9.92 -0.56 11.77
CA ALA A 34 10.49 -1.29 12.91
C ALA A 34 11.54 -2.32 12.44
N ALA A 35 11.23 -3.09 11.39
CA ALA A 35 12.15 -4.04 10.79
C ALA A 35 13.38 -3.36 10.18
N ALA A 36 13.21 -2.23 9.49
CA ALA A 36 14.32 -1.44 8.93
C ALA A 36 15.31 -0.94 9.99
N LEU A 37 14.86 -0.74 11.24
CA LEU A 37 15.68 -0.38 12.39
C LEU A 37 16.33 -1.61 13.07
N GLY A 38 16.24 -2.79 12.46
CA GLY A 38 16.79 -4.04 12.98
C GLY A 38 16.00 -4.64 14.13
N GLN A 39 14.77 -4.17 14.40
CA GLN A 39 13.93 -4.74 15.45
C GLN A 39 13.17 -5.97 14.93
N PRO A 40 12.99 -7.02 15.76
CA PRO A 40 12.09 -8.11 15.43
C PRO A 40 10.65 -7.59 15.29
N ALA A 41 10.11 -7.64 14.08
CA ALA A 41 8.76 -7.19 13.78
C ALA A 41 8.13 -8.10 12.72
N GLY A 42 6.81 -8.30 12.81
CA GLY A 42 6.06 -9.08 11.85
C GLY A 42 4.65 -8.54 11.67
N LEU A 43 4.01 -8.91 10.56
CA LEU A 43 2.65 -8.49 10.23
C LEU A 43 1.71 -9.70 10.11
N ILE A 44 0.62 -9.68 10.88
CA ILE A 44 -0.53 -10.55 10.65
C ILE A 44 -1.49 -9.81 9.75
N GLY A 45 -1.84 -10.39 8.61
CA GLY A 45 -2.69 -9.71 7.63
C GLY A 45 -3.12 -10.59 6.46
N ALA A 46 -3.82 -9.98 5.52
CA ALA A 46 -4.34 -10.64 4.34
C ALA A 46 -4.17 -9.75 3.10
N VAL A 47 -3.83 -10.36 1.97
CA VAL A 47 -3.76 -9.75 0.64
C VAL A 47 -4.51 -10.62 -0.37
N GLY A 48 -4.79 -10.07 -1.55
CA GLY A 48 -5.21 -10.87 -2.69
C GLY A 48 -4.04 -11.67 -3.26
N GLU A 49 -4.35 -12.78 -3.94
CA GLU A 49 -3.37 -13.51 -4.75
C GLU A 49 -3.13 -12.76 -6.08
N ASP A 50 -2.53 -11.58 -5.98
CA ASP A 50 -2.28 -10.64 -7.08
C ASP A 50 -0.97 -9.87 -6.91
N ASP A 51 -0.55 -9.15 -7.96
CA ASP A 51 0.72 -8.41 -8.00
C ASP A 51 0.81 -7.34 -6.91
N PHE A 52 -0.31 -6.72 -6.53
CA PHE A 52 -0.34 -5.70 -5.48
C PHE A 52 -0.11 -6.31 -4.09
N GLY A 53 -0.63 -7.51 -3.85
CA GLY A 53 -0.38 -8.27 -2.62
C GLY A 53 1.08 -8.67 -2.53
N GLN A 54 1.60 -9.28 -3.60
CA GLN A 54 2.99 -9.72 -3.70
C GLN A 54 3.98 -8.56 -3.50
N LEU A 55 3.71 -7.41 -4.12
CA LEU A 55 4.52 -6.18 -3.96
C LEU A 55 4.68 -5.77 -2.48
N ASN A 56 3.62 -5.84 -1.67
CA ASN A 56 3.69 -5.47 -0.25
C ASN A 56 4.48 -6.50 0.57
N ILE A 57 4.25 -7.79 0.31
CA ILE A 57 4.96 -8.88 0.97
C ILE A 57 6.46 -8.78 0.70
N ASP A 58 6.85 -8.58 -0.56
CA ASP A 58 8.26 -8.49 -0.95
C ASP A 58 8.94 -7.26 -0.35
N ARG A 59 8.24 -6.11 -0.31
CA ARG A 59 8.77 -4.91 0.33
C ARG A 59 9.02 -5.13 1.82
N LEU A 60 8.07 -5.72 2.55
CA LEU A 60 8.22 -6.02 3.98
C LEU A 60 9.34 -7.03 4.24
N ARG A 61 9.39 -8.11 3.45
CA ARG A 61 10.45 -9.11 3.55
C ARG A 61 11.83 -8.50 3.30
N ALA A 62 11.96 -7.63 2.30
CA ALA A 62 13.21 -6.92 2.00
C ALA A 62 13.65 -5.97 3.12
N LEU A 63 12.71 -5.47 3.94
CA LEU A 63 13.01 -4.67 5.14
C LEU A 63 13.36 -5.54 6.36
N GLY A 64 13.27 -6.87 6.25
CA GLY A 64 13.55 -7.81 7.34
C GLY A 64 12.35 -8.14 8.23
N ALA A 65 11.13 -7.73 7.86
CA ALA A 65 9.93 -8.07 8.62
C ALA A 65 9.52 -9.54 8.42
N ASP A 66 9.00 -10.17 9.47
CA ASP A 66 8.34 -11.47 9.38
C ASP A 66 6.98 -11.34 8.68
N VAL A 67 6.87 -12.00 7.53
CA VAL A 67 5.69 -12.01 6.67
C VAL A 67 4.96 -13.36 6.68
N SER A 68 5.37 -14.30 7.53
CA SER A 68 4.82 -15.67 7.57
C SER A 68 3.33 -15.72 7.93
N ALA A 69 2.82 -14.69 8.61
CA ALA A 69 1.41 -14.56 8.99
C ALA A 69 0.58 -13.69 8.03
N ILE A 70 1.11 -13.35 6.85
CA ILE A 70 0.35 -12.71 5.78
C ILE A 70 -0.23 -13.79 4.87
N THR A 71 -1.56 -13.89 4.82
CA THR A 71 -2.26 -14.85 3.96
C THR A 71 -2.59 -14.22 2.61
N SER A 72 -2.38 -14.98 1.52
CA SER A 72 -2.86 -14.59 0.18
C SER A 72 -4.17 -15.31 -0.12
N HIS A 73 -5.22 -14.58 -0.48
CA HIS A 73 -6.54 -15.13 -0.76
C HIS A 73 -6.86 -15.11 -2.26
N LYS A 74 -7.05 -16.31 -2.82
CA LYS A 74 -7.58 -16.46 -4.17
C LYS A 74 -9.00 -15.89 -4.26
N GLY A 75 -9.28 -15.21 -5.37
CA GLY A 75 -10.61 -14.64 -5.66
C GLY A 75 -10.95 -13.36 -4.89
N HIS A 76 -10.01 -12.81 -4.12
CA HIS A 76 -10.15 -11.51 -3.45
C HIS A 76 -9.03 -10.59 -3.95
N ALA A 77 -9.33 -9.30 -4.10
CA ALA A 77 -8.34 -8.30 -4.49
C ALA A 77 -7.59 -7.76 -3.27
N THR A 78 -6.30 -7.48 -3.42
CA THR A 78 -5.54 -6.70 -2.45
C THR A 78 -6.16 -5.32 -2.27
N GLY A 79 -6.33 -4.87 -1.03
CA GLY A 79 -6.84 -3.54 -0.72
C GLY A 79 -6.04 -2.44 -1.42
N THR A 80 -6.74 -1.55 -2.11
CA THR A 80 -6.17 -0.40 -2.82
C THR A 80 -6.79 0.89 -2.32
N ALA A 81 -6.02 1.97 -2.28
CA ALA A 81 -6.55 3.31 -2.06
C ALA A 81 -6.05 4.24 -3.18
N PHE A 82 -6.96 5.00 -3.77
CA PHE A 82 -6.62 6.07 -4.70
C PHE A 82 -6.61 7.40 -3.94
N VAL A 83 -5.56 8.20 -4.08
CA VAL A 83 -5.44 9.48 -3.37
C VAL A 83 -5.18 10.64 -4.32
N THR A 84 -5.85 11.77 -4.09
CA THR A 84 -5.60 13.04 -4.78
C THR A 84 -5.40 14.15 -3.76
N TYR A 85 -4.54 15.11 -4.10
CA TYR A 85 -4.36 16.33 -3.31
C TYR A 85 -5.26 17.43 -3.86
N LEU A 86 -6.00 18.11 -3.00
CA LEU A 86 -6.80 19.29 -3.34
C LEU A 86 -5.96 20.57 -3.22
N ALA A 87 -6.48 21.68 -3.73
CA ALA A 87 -5.76 22.97 -3.73
C ALA A 87 -5.43 23.49 -2.33
N ASP A 88 -6.19 23.08 -1.31
CA ASP A 88 -5.96 23.38 0.10
C ASP A 88 -5.00 22.39 0.80
N ALA A 89 -4.31 21.55 0.01
CA ALA A 89 -3.42 20.47 0.45
C ALA A 89 -4.10 19.33 1.23
N SER A 90 -5.44 19.36 1.37
CA SER A 90 -6.16 18.21 1.90
C SER A 90 -6.10 17.04 0.90
N ARG A 91 -6.34 15.84 1.42
CA ARG A 91 -6.31 14.60 0.64
C ARG A 91 -7.70 14.02 0.57
N HIS A 92 -8.09 13.59 -0.62
CA HIS A 92 -9.31 12.84 -0.85
C HIS A 92 -8.97 11.43 -1.30
N PHE A 93 -9.64 10.44 -0.71
CA PHE A 93 -9.40 9.01 -0.94
C PHE A 93 -10.65 8.32 -1.48
N VAL A 94 -10.45 7.32 -2.33
CA VAL A 94 -11.49 6.39 -2.80
C VAL A 94 -10.97 4.96 -2.74
#